data_AF-A0A0F9LEQ2-F1
#
_entry.id   AF-A0A0F9LEQ2-F1
#
_cell.length_a   1.000
_cell.length_b   1.000
_cell.length_c   1.000
_cell.angle_alpha   90.00
_cell.angle_beta   90.00
_cell.angle_gamma   90.00
#
_symmetry.space_group_name_H-M   'P 1'
#
loop_
_entity.id
_entity.type
_entity.pdbx_description
1 polymer ?
#
loop_
_entity_poly.entity_id
_entity_poly.type
_entity_poly.pdbx_seq_one_letter_code
_entity_poly.pdbx_strand_id
1 'polypeptide(L)'
;MPDTKQRRLHLREKGLCVQCGKPPKTGKLRCASCTAKKSQDKERRKARRREKGLCPACGKTPRAGKIMCAPCAEKGSVRNALRKTRLKGKGLCIICGKKARVGKTECALCAKKGGTISKARAAHRQEMGLCPVCGGTPASGKILCALCAEKGCQSVAQRREANRKNGLCTCGRALVAGKANCAFCRERMKQTQIKLKAHRREKGVCTKCGKALVIGKALCAPCRGKDKQWAEQRRIRNRKKGLCECGKAPEIGKTTCPPCSRKASQRKQSLLVETRRRERLCLKCGREPVVGKALCASCAEKKKSQAQRTLKRRTAVRCEKGSCHQCGRKERSAGILCLGCWFKKVAYSSTGSKSARNSRMLLDIFNEQDGRCIYTGTRLVPGENASVDHKIPKSKGGTSERENLQWTTLDVNLAKRALTEDAFLSLCASVTDG
;
A
#
# COMPACT_ATOMS: atom_id res chain seq x y z
N MET A 1 -59.16 56.61 30.82
CA MET A 1 -58.07 55.80 30.20
C MET A 1 -58.70 54.55 29.59
N PRO A 2 -58.56 54.28 28.28
CA PRO A 2 -59.15 53.08 27.69
C PRO A 2 -58.64 51.83 28.41
N ASP A 3 -59.54 50.87 28.64
CA ASP A 3 -59.20 49.59 29.26
C ASP A 3 -57.96 49.00 28.56
N THR A 4 -56.97 48.59 29.35
CA THR A 4 -55.72 47.98 28.87
C THR A 4 -55.97 46.80 27.92
N LYS A 5 -57.12 46.14 28.01
CA LYS A 5 -57.57 45.11 27.06
C LYS A 5 -57.99 45.71 25.72
N GLN A 6 -58.87 46.72 25.72
CA GLN A 6 -59.33 47.42 24.51
C GLN A 6 -58.15 48.03 23.73
N ARG A 7 -57.19 48.66 24.43
CA ARG A 7 -55.96 49.19 23.80
C ARG A 7 -55.15 48.11 23.10
N ARG A 8 -55.04 46.91 23.67
CA ARG A 8 -54.25 45.81 23.08
C ARG A 8 -54.92 45.22 21.84
N LEU A 9 -56.25 45.16 21.82
CA LEU A 9 -57.02 44.70 20.65
C LEU A 9 -56.86 45.67 19.50
N HIS A 10 -57.08 46.97 19.75
CA HIS A 10 -56.88 48.03 18.75
C HIS A 10 -55.46 48.02 18.15
N LEU A 11 -54.43 47.93 19.00
CA LEU A 11 -53.04 47.85 18.52
C LEU A 11 -52.78 46.57 17.71
N ARG A 12 -53.46 45.46 18.04
CA ARG A 12 -53.34 44.20 17.29
C ARG A 12 -54.02 44.29 15.92
N GLU A 13 -55.21 44.88 15.85
CA GLU A 13 -55.95 45.10 14.60
C GLU A 13 -55.18 46.03 13.66
N LYS A 14 -54.54 47.08 14.20
CA LYS A 14 -53.64 47.97 13.45
C LYS A 14 -52.29 47.35 13.09
N GLY A 15 -52.05 46.08 13.40
CA GLY A 15 -50.78 45.41 13.12
C GLY A 15 -49.57 45.97 13.89
N LEU A 16 -49.80 46.62 15.04
CA LEU A 16 -48.78 47.26 15.87
C LEU A 16 -48.42 46.41 17.10
N CYS A 17 -47.29 46.74 17.74
CA CYS A 17 -46.86 46.09 18.99
C CYS A 17 -47.89 46.35 20.09
N VAL A 18 -48.49 45.28 20.62
CA VAL A 18 -49.54 45.35 21.66
C VAL A 18 -49.07 45.97 22.99
N GLN A 19 -47.78 46.21 23.15
CA GLN A 19 -47.20 46.81 24.36
C GLN A 19 -46.93 48.31 24.19
N CYS A 20 -46.24 48.70 23.12
CA CYS A 20 -45.76 50.08 22.93
C CYS A 20 -46.26 50.77 21.66
N GLY A 21 -47.02 50.10 20.79
CA GLY A 21 -47.54 50.67 19.54
C GLY A 21 -46.54 50.75 18.38
N LYS A 22 -45.27 50.39 18.55
CA LYS A 22 -44.27 50.37 17.45
C LYS A 22 -44.49 49.18 16.50
N PRO A 23 -44.00 49.20 15.24
CA PRO A 23 -44.10 48.07 14.32
C PRO A 23 -43.53 46.77 14.92
N PRO A 24 -44.24 45.63 14.83
CA PRO A 24 -43.79 44.36 15.38
C PRO A 24 -42.77 43.68 14.47
N LYS A 25 -42.05 42.68 15.01
CA LYS A 25 -41.25 41.78 14.18
C LYS A 25 -42.18 40.91 13.33
N THR A 26 -41.80 40.59 12.09
CA THR A 26 -42.59 39.76 11.17
C THR A 26 -43.15 38.50 11.85
N GLY A 27 -44.47 38.34 11.82
CA GLY A 27 -45.19 37.22 12.44
C GLY A 27 -45.23 37.24 13.99
N LYS A 28 -44.98 38.38 14.64
CA LYS A 28 -45.07 38.55 16.10
C LYS A 28 -46.03 39.68 16.46
N LEU A 29 -46.53 39.65 17.70
CA LEU A 29 -47.41 40.68 18.26
C LEU A 29 -46.64 41.80 19.00
N ARG A 30 -45.32 41.71 19.10
CA ARG A 30 -44.47 42.67 19.81
C ARG A 30 -43.29 43.07 18.94
N CYS A 31 -42.83 44.30 19.10
CA CYS A 31 -41.59 44.79 18.50
C CYS A 31 -40.36 44.11 19.15
N ALA A 32 -39.20 44.28 18.51
CA ALA A 32 -37.95 43.68 18.97
C ALA A 32 -37.59 44.12 20.41
N SER A 33 -37.71 45.41 20.72
CA SER A 33 -37.37 45.96 22.04
C SER A 33 -38.30 45.45 23.14
N CYS A 34 -39.62 45.42 22.93
CA CYS A 34 -40.55 44.87 23.91
C CYS A 34 -40.38 43.34 24.09
N THR A 35 -39.96 42.62 23.04
CA THR A 35 -39.63 41.19 23.13
C THR A 35 -38.37 40.97 23.95
N ALA A 36 -37.32 41.77 23.71
CA ALA A 36 -36.08 41.73 24.46
C ALA A 36 -36.31 42.06 25.95
N LYS A 37 -37.03 43.15 26.25
CA LYS A 37 -37.39 43.54 27.62
C LYS A 37 -38.15 42.42 28.35
N LYS A 38 -39.17 41.82 27.71
CA LYS A 38 -39.91 40.68 28.30
C LYS A 38 -39.01 39.48 28.56
N SER A 39 -38.06 39.21 27.67
CA SER A 39 -37.08 38.14 27.84
C SER A 39 -36.17 38.41 29.03
N GLN A 40 -35.65 39.63 29.15
CA GLN A 40 -34.83 40.08 30.28
C GLN A 40 -35.59 39.96 31.60
N ASP A 41 -36.84 40.44 31.67
CA ASP A 41 -37.68 40.31 32.87
C ASP A 41 -37.93 38.85 33.25
N LYS A 42 -38.10 37.97 32.25
CA LYS A 42 -38.28 36.53 32.48
C LYS A 42 -37.01 35.89 33.03
N GLU A 43 -35.84 36.24 32.51
CA GLU A 43 -34.57 35.73 33.02
C GLU A 43 -34.26 36.28 34.42
N ARG A 44 -34.48 37.59 34.66
CA ARG A 44 -34.38 38.19 36.01
C ARG A 44 -35.29 37.49 37.02
N ARG A 45 -36.54 37.18 36.64
CA ARG A 45 -37.46 36.43 37.51
C ARG A 45 -36.96 35.02 37.80
N LYS A 46 -36.40 34.32 36.81
CA LYS A 46 -35.83 32.98 37.01
C LYS A 46 -34.58 33.04 37.89
N ALA A 47 -33.71 34.03 37.69
CA ALA A 47 -32.51 34.23 38.49
C ALA A 47 -32.87 34.46 39.96
N ARG A 48 -33.79 35.40 40.25
CA ARG A 48 -34.31 35.64 41.60
C ARG A 48 -34.93 34.39 42.24
N ARG A 49 -35.60 33.54 41.45
CA ARG A 49 -36.13 32.27 41.94
C ARG A 49 -35.01 31.29 42.28
N ARG A 50 -33.98 31.16 41.44
CA ARG A 50 -32.83 30.28 41.69
C ARG A 50 -32.07 30.67 42.95
N GLU A 51 -31.83 31.97 43.12
CA GLU A 51 -31.18 32.54 44.30
C GLU A 51 -31.95 32.19 45.58
N LYS A 52 -33.28 32.26 45.53
CA LYS A 52 -34.16 31.82 46.63
C LYS A 52 -34.35 30.29 46.72
N GLY A 53 -33.60 29.49 45.96
CA GLY A 53 -33.77 28.03 45.93
C GLY A 53 -35.12 27.55 45.37
N LEU A 54 -35.87 28.39 44.66
CA LEU A 54 -37.19 28.09 44.09
C LEU A 54 -37.12 27.62 42.64
N CYS A 55 -38.12 26.83 42.22
CA CYS A 55 -38.23 26.35 40.84
C CYS A 55 -38.30 27.53 39.85
N PRO A 56 -37.39 27.64 38.87
CA PRO A 56 -37.37 28.77 37.93
C PRO A 56 -38.64 28.89 37.09
N ALA A 57 -39.33 27.77 36.82
CA ALA A 57 -40.53 27.74 36.00
C ALA A 57 -41.77 28.26 36.73
N CYS A 58 -42.11 27.69 37.89
CA CYS A 58 -43.35 28.02 38.61
C CYS A 58 -43.14 28.80 39.91
N GLY A 59 -41.95 28.76 40.52
CA GLY A 59 -41.66 29.39 41.81
C GLY A 59 -41.91 28.51 43.04
N LYS A 60 -42.31 27.24 42.89
CA LYS A 60 -42.47 26.28 44.00
C LYS A 60 -41.14 25.66 44.43
N THR A 61 -41.07 25.10 45.63
CA THR A 61 -39.88 24.41 46.16
C THR A 61 -39.47 23.21 45.27
N PRO A 62 -38.19 23.11 44.86
CA PRO A 62 -37.66 21.97 44.12
C PRO A 62 -37.57 20.69 44.96
N ARG A 63 -37.32 19.56 44.28
CA ARG A 63 -36.93 18.31 44.97
C ARG A 63 -35.50 18.43 45.51
N ALA A 64 -35.15 17.67 46.56
CA ALA A 64 -33.80 17.63 47.10
C ALA A 64 -32.73 17.42 46.01
N GLY A 65 -31.74 18.33 45.96
CA GLY A 65 -30.66 18.31 44.98
C GLY A 65 -31.07 18.61 43.53
N LYS A 66 -32.28 19.15 43.27
CA LYS A 66 -32.76 19.50 41.92
C LYS A 66 -33.15 20.98 41.83
N ILE A 67 -33.13 21.52 40.61
CA ILE A 67 -33.49 22.93 40.33
C ILE A 67 -34.99 23.08 40.02
N MET A 68 -35.69 21.98 39.73
CA MET A 68 -37.09 22.00 39.30
C MET A 68 -37.97 21.26 40.31
N CYS A 69 -39.18 21.78 40.56
CA CYS A 69 -40.20 21.06 41.34
C CYS A 69 -40.72 19.85 40.57
N ALA A 70 -41.35 18.91 41.29
CA ALA A 70 -41.76 17.64 40.68
C ALA A 70 -42.70 17.79 39.47
N PRO A 71 -43.78 18.59 39.54
CA PRO A 71 -44.70 18.74 38.41
C PRO A 71 -44.05 19.41 37.19
N CYS A 72 -43.17 20.39 37.40
CA CYS A 72 -42.50 21.06 36.28
C CYS A 72 -41.43 20.16 35.62
N ALA A 73 -40.76 19.30 36.40
CA ALA A 73 -39.82 18.32 35.85
C ALA A 73 -40.55 17.27 35.00
N GLU A 74 -41.69 16.77 35.47
CA GLU A 74 -42.53 15.81 34.74
C GLU A 74 -43.11 16.40 33.46
N LYS A 75 -43.76 17.58 33.54
CA LYS A 75 -44.25 18.31 32.36
C LYS A 75 -43.12 18.57 31.34
N GLY A 76 -41.91 18.85 31.83
CA GLY A 76 -40.72 18.98 31.00
C GLY A 76 -40.30 17.67 30.32
N SER A 77 -40.35 16.55 31.06
CA SER A 77 -40.05 15.22 30.56
C SER A 77 -41.02 14.79 29.45
N VAL A 78 -42.33 14.93 29.69
CA VAL A 78 -43.38 14.62 28.70
C VAL A 78 -43.20 15.46 27.43
N ARG A 79 -42.99 16.77 27.57
CA ARG A 79 -42.74 17.65 26.42
C ARG A 79 -41.48 17.24 25.65
N ASN A 80 -40.42 16.84 26.35
CA ASN A 80 -39.18 16.39 25.71
C ASN A 80 -39.37 15.04 25.00
N ALA A 81 -40.12 14.11 25.59
CA ALA A 81 -40.47 12.84 24.96
C ALA A 81 -41.26 13.07 23.67
N LEU A 82 -42.32 13.87 23.71
CA LEU A 82 -43.10 14.26 22.53
C LEU A 82 -42.23 14.94 21.46
N ARG A 83 -41.33 15.85 21.86
CA ARG A 83 -40.36 16.48 20.94
C ARG A 83 -39.48 15.42 20.27
N LYS A 84 -38.94 14.46 21.02
CA LYS A 84 -38.07 13.41 20.48
C LYS A 84 -38.82 12.52 19.50
N THR A 85 -40.04 12.09 19.83
CA THR A 85 -40.91 11.28 18.96
C THR A 85 -41.19 12.03 17.65
N ARG A 86 -41.60 13.30 17.74
CA ARG A 86 -41.84 14.16 16.56
C ARG A 86 -40.59 14.33 15.69
N LEU A 87 -39.42 14.57 16.30
CA LEU A 87 -38.17 14.70 15.55
C LEU A 87 -37.78 13.39 14.87
N LYS A 88 -37.91 12.25 15.57
CA LYS A 88 -37.63 10.91 15.03
C LYS A 88 -38.53 10.60 13.81
N GLY A 89 -39.82 10.86 13.90
CA GLY A 89 -40.77 10.66 12.78
C GLY A 89 -40.45 11.51 11.55
N LYS A 90 -39.86 12.70 11.74
CA LYS A 90 -39.40 13.57 10.65
C LYS A 90 -37.98 13.25 10.14
N GLY A 91 -37.35 12.18 10.62
CA GLY A 91 -35.96 11.87 10.27
C GLY A 91 -34.95 12.93 10.77
N LEU A 92 -35.28 13.63 11.86
CA LEU A 92 -34.44 14.67 12.46
C LEU A 92 -33.76 14.17 13.74
N CYS A 93 -32.60 14.74 14.03
CA CYS A 93 -31.79 14.44 15.19
C CYS A 93 -32.53 14.82 16.47
N ILE A 94 -32.70 13.85 17.37
CA ILE A 94 -33.44 14.04 18.63
C ILE A 94 -32.78 15.02 19.61
N ILE A 95 -31.51 15.37 19.39
CA ILE A 95 -30.75 16.31 20.21
C ILE A 95 -30.89 17.72 19.64
N CYS A 96 -30.39 17.96 18.42
CA CYS A 96 -30.29 19.31 17.83
C CYS A 96 -31.38 19.67 16.82
N GLY A 97 -32.19 18.71 16.34
CA GLY A 97 -33.23 18.94 15.35
C GLY A 97 -32.78 19.01 13.89
N LYS A 98 -31.47 18.89 13.59
CA LYS A 98 -30.95 18.80 12.20
C LYS A 98 -31.19 17.42 11.58
N LYS A 99 -31.06 17.24 10.26
CA LYS A 99 -31.24 15.95 9.57
C LYS A 99 -30.43 14.82 10.22
N ALA A 100 -31.09 13.70 10.54
CA ALA A 100 -30.43 12.52 11.10
C ALA A 100 -29.78 11.67 10.00
N ARG A 101 -28.86 10.78 10.40
CA ARG A 101 -28.31 9.78 9.47
C ARG A 101 -29.35 8.72 9.17
N VAL A 102 -29.31 8.13 7.97
CA VAL A 102 -30.22 7.06 7.54
C VAL A 102 -30.21 5.91 8.57
N GLY A 103 -31.40 5.54 9.05
CA GLY A 103 -31.57 4.50 10.08
C GLY A 103 -31.07 4.87 11.49
N LYS A 104 -30.76 6.14 11.77
CA LYS A 104 -30.30 6.62 13.09
C LYS A 104 -31.17 7.77 13.61
N THR A 105 -31.15 7.97 14.92
CA THR A 105 -31.89 9.05 15.61
C THR A 105 -31.05 10.31 15.81
N GLU A 106 -29.77 10.30 15.43
CA GLU A 106 -28.81 11.38 15.66
C GLU A 106 -28.08 11.77 14.37
N CYS A 107 -27.78 13.07 14.23
CA CYS A 107 -26.89 13.56 13.19
C CYS A 107 -25.43 13.18 13.49
N ALA A 108 -24.55 13.27 12.48
CA ALA A 108 -23.15 12.88 12.62
C ALA A 108 -22.41 13.63 13.74
N LEU A 109 -22.65 14.94 13.87
CA LEU A 109 -22.02 15.79 14.89
C LEU A 109 -22.45 15.42 16.32
N CYS A 110 -23.75 15.24 16.54
CA CYS A 110 -24.26 14.84 17.85
C CYS A 110 -23.80 13.43 18.24
N ALA A 111 -23.76 12.49 17.30
CA ALA A 111 -23.25 11.15 17.55
C ALA A 111 -21.75 11.16 17.89
N LYS A 112 -20.94 11.97 17.20
CA LYS A 112 -19.51 12.14 17.52
C LYS A 112 -19.32 12.73 18.91
N LYS A 113 -20.06 13.80 19.25
CA LYS A 113 -20.02 14.45 20.56
C LYS A 113 -20.50 13.52 21.69
N GLY A 114 -21.57 12.76 21.47
CA GLY A 114 -22.04 11.75 22.42
C GLY A 114 -21.01 10.64 22.64
N GLY A 115 -20.33 10.22 21.56
CA GLY A 115 -19.23 9.26 21.62
C GLY A 115 -18.02 9.75 22.41
N THR A 116 -17.59 11.00 22.24
CA THR A 116 -16.46 11.56 23.01
C THR A 116 -16.79 11.66 24.49
N ILE A 117 -17.99 12.13 24.85
CA ILE A 117 -18.45 12.20 26.25
C ILE A 117 -18.54 10.80 26.86
N SER A 118 -19.05 9.81 26.11
CA SER A 118 -19.16 8.43 26.59
C SER A 118 -17.79 7.80 26.84
N LYS A 119 -16.81 8.07 25.96
CA LYS A 119 -15.42 7.62 26.14
C LYS A 119 -14.76 8.29 27.36
N ALA A 120 -14.89 9.61 27.50
CA ALA A 120 -14.34 10.34 28.64
C ALA A 120 -14.93 9.82 29.96
N ARG A 121 -16.24 9.58 30.00
CA ARG A 121 -16.92 8.98 31.17
C ARG A 121 -16.42 7.57 31.46
N ALA A 122 -16.25 6.74 30.44
CA ALA A 122 -15.74 5.38 30.60
C ALA A 122 -14.30 5.38 31.15
N ALA A 123 -13.43 6.25 30.64
CA ALA A 123 -12.06 6.41 31.12
C ALA A 123 -12.02 6.89 32.58
N HIS A 124 -12.77 7.94 32.91
CA HIS A 124 -12.85 8.43 34.27
C HIS A 124 -13.39 7.37 35.25
N ARG A 125 -14.38 6.57 34.85
CA ARG A 125 -14.85 5.45 35.68
C ARG A 125 -13.75 4.41 35.90
N GLN A 126 -12.98 4.08 34.88
CA GLN A 126 -11.88 3.12 35.00
C GLN A 126 -10.77 3.62 35.93
N GLU A 127 -10.44 4.90 35.84
CA GLU A 127 -9.50 5.57 36.76
C GLU A 127 -9.98 5.48 38.21
N MET A 128 -11.29 5.63 38.43
CA MET A 128 -11.93 5.46 39.75
C MET A 128 -12.17 3.99 40.13
N GLY A 129 -11.64 3.01 39.39
CA GLY A 129 -11.85 1.58 39.67
C GLY A 129 -13.28 1.09 39.45
N LEU A 130 -14.10 1.80 38.69
CA LEU A 130 -15.50 1.49 38.40
C LEU A 130 -15.69 0.88 37.01
N CYS A 131 -16.77 0.14 36.83
CA CYS A 131 -17.16 -0.44 35.54
C CYS A 131 -17.37 0.67 34.48
N PRO A 132 -16.67 0.65 33.33
CA PRO A 132 -16.77 1.71 32.31
C PRO A 132 -18.18 1.87 31.74
N VAL A 133 -18.98 0.79 31.72
CA VAL A 133 -20.31 0.76 31.12
C VAL A 133 -21.37 1.40 32.04
N CYS A 134 -21.49 0.91 33.28
CA CYS A 134 -22.54 1.35 34.21
C CYS A 134 -22.04 2.23 35.35
N GLY A 135 -20.75 2.16 35.72
CA GLY A 135 -20.19 2.81 36.90
C GLY A 135 -20.30 2.03 38.21
N GLY A 136 -20.78 0.78 38.19
CA GLY A 136 -20.79 -0.08 39.38
C GLY A 136 -19.45 -0.77 39.64
N THR A 137 -19.31 -1.42 40.79
CA THR A 137 -18.07 -2.11 41.20
C THR A 137 -17.73 -3.28 40.27
N PRO A 138 -16.50 -3.38 39.73
CA PRO A 138 -16.08 -4.51 38.91
C PRO A 138 -16.03 -5.82 39.68
N ALA A 139 -16.16 -6.94 38.98
CA ALA A 139 -15.90 -8.26 39.58
C ALA A 139 -14.39 -8.47 39.79
N SER A 140 -14.01 -9.32 40.75
CA SER A 140 -12.60 -9.59 41.08
C SER A 140 -11.76 -9.92 39.83
N GLY A 141 -10.68 -9.14 39.62
CA GLY A 141 -9.78 -9.26 38.47
C GLY A 141 -10.36 -8.84 37.11
N LYS A 142 -11.55 -8.21 37.05
CA LYS A 142 -12.21 -7.80 35.80
C LYS A 142 -12.43 -6.29 35.74
N ILE A 143 -12.53 -5.76 34.52
CA ILE A 143 -12.85 -4.34 34.26
C ILE A 143 -14.36 -4.07 34.32
N LEU A 144 -15.18 -5.09 34.04
CA LEU A 144 -16.64 -4.98 34.05
C LEU A 144 -17.22 -5.54 35.35
N CYS A 145 -18.34 -4.97 35.81
CA CYS A 145 -19.15 -5.62 36.84
C CYS A 145 -19.79 -6.91 36.31
N ALA A 146 -20.19 -7.81 37.21
CA ALA A 146 -20.76 -9.12 36.85
C ALA A 146 -21.94 -8.99 35.87
N LEU A 147 -22.90 -8.09 36.16
CA LEU A 147 -24.07 -7.84 35.31
C LEU A 147 -23.70 -7.34 33.90
N CYS A 148 -22.72 -6.42 33.79
CA CYS A 148 -22.29 -5.92 32.48
C CYS A 148 -21.50 -6.98 31.70
N ALA A 149 -20.71 -7.81 32.38
CA ALA A 149 -19.98 -8.91 31.76
C ALA A 149 -20.95 -9.96 31.20
N GLU A 150 -21.96 -10.34 31.98
CA GLU A 150 -22.98 -11.32 31.58
C GLU A 150 -23.84 -10.79 30.42
N LYS A 151 -24.40 -9.58 30.54
CA LYS A 151 -25.18 -8.94 29.46
C LYS A 151 -24.35 -8.78 28.18
N GLY A 152 -23.07 -8.44 28.32
CA GLY A 152 -22.13 -8.38 27.20
C GLY A 152 -21.93 -9.74 26.52
N CYS A 153 -21.73 -10.80 27.30
CA CYS A 153 -21.57 -12.16 26.78
C CYS A 153 -22.84 -12.65 26.08
N GLN A 154 -24.02 -12.48 26.68
CA GLN A 154 -25.31 -12.86 26.09
C GLN A 154 -25.54 -12.13 24.76
N SER A 155 -25.31 -10.82 24.71
CA SER A 155 -25.43 -10.03 23.47
C SER A 155 -24.46 -10.49 22.37
N VAL A 156 -23.21 -10.81 22.73
CA VAL A 156 -22.22 -11.32 21.76
C VAL A 156 -22.60 -12.71 21.26
N ALA A 157 -23.10 -13.59 22.13
CA ALA A 157 -23.56 -14.93 21.77
C ALA A 157 -24.76 -14.86 20.81
N GLN A 158 -25.80 -14.11 21.19
CA GLN A 158 -26.98 -13.88 20.35
C GLN A 158 -26.61 -13.31 18.97
N ARG A 159 -25.72 -12.31 18.93
CA ARG A 159 -25.23 -11.76 17.65
C ARG A 159 -24.46 -12.79 16.83
N ARG A 160 -23.65 -13.63 17.45
CA ARG A 160 -22.91 -14.69 16.74
C ARG A 160 -23.85 -15.74 16.17
N GLU A 161 -24.88 -16.10 16.92
CA GLU A 161 -25.92 -17.03 16.47
C GLU A 161 -26.73 -16.45 15.31
N ALA A 162 -27.24 -15.22 15.45
CA ALA A 162 -27.95 -14.52 14.40
C ALA A 162 -27.09 -14.37 13.13
N ASN A 163 -25.82 -13.99 13.28
CA ASN A 163 -24.90 -13.92 12.15
C ASN A 163 -24.70 -15.30 11.51
N ARG A 164 -24.54 -16.37 12.30
CA ARG A 164 -24.39 -17.73 11.76
C ARG A 164 -25.62 -18.16 10.97
N LYS A 165 -26.83 -17.93 11.49
CA LYS A 165 -28.10 -18.21 10.81
C LYS A 165 -28.21 -17.45 9.48
N ASN A 166 -27.66 -16.24 9.42
CA ASN A 166 -27.65 -15.41 8.22
C ASN A 166 -26.41 -15.59 7.32
N GLY A 167 -25.56 -16.60 7.55
CA GLY A 167 -24.35 -16.80 6.75
C GLY A 167 -23.30 -15.69 6.88
N LEU A 168 -23.29 -14.97 8.00
CA LEU A 168 -22.40 -13.86 8.31
C LEU A 168 -21.31 -14.23 9.33
N CYS A 169 -20.13 -13.64 9.15
CA CYS A 169 -19.02 -13.66 10.10
C CYS A 169 -19.35 -12.82 11.34
N THR A 170 -18.58 -12.99 12.41
CA THR A 170 -18.65 -12.14 13.61
C THR A 170 -18.46 -10.65 13.36
N CYS A 171 -17.86 -10.26 12.22
CA CYS A 171 -17.72 -8.87 11.78
C CYS A 171 -18.89 -8.36 10.93
N GLY A 172 -19.90 -9.19 10.65
CA GLY A 172 -21.08 -8.86 9.86
C GLY A 172 -20.95 -9.06 8.34
N ARG A 173 -19.80 -9.51 7.82
CA ARG A 173 -19.61 -9.82 6.39
C ARG A 173 -19.92 -11.28 6.08
N ALA A 174 -20.31 -11.60 4.84
CA ALA A 174 -20.58 -12.96 4.39
C ALA A 174 -19.43 -13.95 4.67
N LEU A 175 -19.78 -15.17 5.07
CA LEU A 175 -18.85 -16.27 5.30
C LEU A 175 -18.26 -16.79 3.98
N VAL A 176 -17.07 -17.37 4.06
CA VAL A 176 -16.54 -18.21 2.96
C VAL A 176 -17.18 -19.59 3.08
N ALA A 177 -17.61 -20.19 1.96
CA ALA A 177 -18.22 -21.52 1.94
C ALA A 177 -17.41 -22.54 2.76
N GLY A 178 -18.09 -23.22 3.70
CA GLY A 178 -17.50 -24.20 4.61
C GLY A 178 -16.53 -23.61 5.66
N LYS A 179 -16.58 -22.30 5.96
CA LYS A 179 -15.72 -21.64 6.95
C LYS A 179 -16.51 -20.78 7.92
N ALA A 180 -16.00 -20.67 9.15
CA ALA A 180 -16.61 -19.86 10.22
C ALA A 180 -16.27 -18.35 10.16
N ASN A 181 -15.48 -17.91 9.17
CA ASN A 181 -15.06 -16.52 9.04
C ASN A 181 -15.13 -16.03 7.59
N CYS A 182 -15.38 -14.72 7.40
CA CYS A 182 -15.29 -14.07 6.09
C CYS A 182 -13.83 -13.99 5.59
N ALA A 183 -13.64 -13.80 4.29
CA ALA A 183 -12.32 -13.73 3.66
C ALA A 183 -11.38 -12.70 4.33
N PHE A 184 -11.91 -11.51 4.63
CA PHE A 184 -11.16 -10.44 5.29
C PHE A 184 -10.69 -10.82 6.70
N CYS A 185 -11.57 -11.38 7.53
CA CYS A 185 -11.19 -11.82 8.87
C CYS A 185 -10.18 -12.97 8.83
N ARG A 186 -10.27 -13.87 7.85
CA ARG A 186 -9.29 -14.95 7.65
C ARG A 186 -7.91 -14.39 7.31
N GLU A 187 -7.81 -13.46 6.36
CA GLU A 187 -6.53 -12.85 6.00
C GLU A 187 -5.96 -12.05 7.18
N ARG A 188 -6.79 -11.27 7.88
CA ARG A 188 -6.36 -10.57 9.09
C ARG A 188 -5.82 -11.52 10.16
N MET A 189 -6.51 -12.64 10.44
CA MET A 189 -6.02 -13.65 11.37
C MET A 189 -4.70 -14.29 10.90
N LYS A 190 -4.56 -14.57 9.60
CA LYS A 190 -3.32 -15.09 9.02
C LYS A 190 -2.17 -14.10 9.22
N GLN A 191 -2.38 -12.81 8.98
CA GLN A 191 -1.39 -11.76 9.22
C GLN A 191 -1.02 -11.66 10.72
N THR A 192 -2.01 -11.71 11.63
CA THR A 192 -1.75 -11.75 13.08
C THR A 192 -0.92 -12.97 13.47
N GLN A 193 -1.20 -14.14 12.89
CA GLN A 193 -0.43 -15.36 13.15
C GLN A 193 1.00 -15.28 12.60
N ILE A 194 1.21 -14.64 11.45
CA ILE A 194 2.55 -14.38 10.91
C ILE A 194 3.33 -13.46 11.84
N LYS A 195 2.75 -12.33 12.25
CA LYS A 195 3.37 -11.38 13.20
C LYS A 195 3.70 -12.04 14.54
N LEU A 196 2.76 -12.82 15.10
CA LEU A 196 2.98 -13.55 16.34
C LEU A 196 4.14 -14.55 16.22
N LYS A 197 4.24 -15.27 15.11
CA LYS A 197 5.33 -16.21 14.86
C LYS A 197 6.67 -15.51 14.70
N ALA A 198 6.71 -14.36 14.02
CA ALA A 198 7.92 -13.55 13.86
C ALA A 198 8.40 -13.04 15.23
N HIS A 199 7.52 -12.43 16.00
CA HIS A 199 7.78 -11.96 17.37
C HIS A 199 8.30 -13.08 18.28
N ARG A 200 7.70 -14.28 18.19
CA ARG A 200 8.16 -15.44 18.95
C ARG A 200 9.57 -15.90 18.54
N ARG A 201 9.91 -15.82 17.25
CA ARG A 201 11.27 -16.14 16.77
C ARG A 201 12.29 -15.15 17.31
N GLU A 202 11.97 -13.86 17.23
CA GLU A 202 12.80 -12.78 17.75
C GLU A 202 13.05 -12.92 19.25
N LYS A 203 12.01 -13.26 20.02
CA LYS A 203 12.11 -13.54 21.46
C LYS A 203 12.75 -14.89 21.81
N GLY A 204 13.21 -15.68 20.84
CA GLY A 204 13.80 -16.99 21.12
C GLY A 204 12.83 -17.98 21.78
N VAL A 205 11.53 -17.87 21.51
CA VAL A 205 10.50 -18.80 22.05
C VAL A 205 9.79 -19.62 20.95
N CYS A 206 9.15 -20.71 21.35
CA CYS A 206 8.50 -21.64 20.43
C CYS A 206 7.40 -20.94 19.62
N THR A 207 7.52 -20.99 18.29
CA THR A 207 6.57 -20.33 17.38
C THR A 207 5.13 -20.85 17.49
N LYS A 208 4.93 -22.07 18.00
CA LYS A 208 3.61 -22.71 18.15
C LYS A 208 2.96 -22.39 19.50
N CYS A 209 3.66 -22.66 20.62
CA CYS A 209 3.08 -22.50 21.97
C CYS A 209 3.64 -21.34 22.80
N GLY A 210 4.74 -20.70 22.40
CA GLY A 210 5.37 -19.59 23.13
C GLY A 210 6.27 -19.98 24.31
N LYS A 211 6.48 -21.27 24.58
CA LYS A 211 7.43 -21.75 25.61
C LYS A 211 8.89 -21.55 25.19
N ALA A 212 9.81 -21.48 26.15
CA ALA A 212 11.25 -21.38 25.91
C ALA A 212 11.77 -22.46 24.95
N LEU A 213 12.77 -22.11 24.13
CA LEU A 213 13.38 -22.99 23.15
C LEU A 213 14.69 -23.61 23.67
N VAL A 214 15.01 -24.77 23.09
CA VAL A 214 16.39 -25.28 23.08
C VAL A 214 17.13 -24.54 21.96
N ILE A 215 18.38 -24.13 22.22
CA ILE A 215 19.20 -23.30 21.33
C ILE A 215 19.17 -23.84 19.89
N GLY A 216 18.92 -22.94 18.92
CA GLY A 216 18.95 -23.24 17.49
C GLY A 216 17.72 -23.97 16.91
N LYS A 217 16.60 -24.12 17.64
CA LYS A 217 15.38 -24.77 17.13
C LYS A 217 14.18 -23.81 17.10
N ALA A 218 13.28 -23.94 16.12
CA ALA A 218 12.08 -23.09 15.99
C ALA A 218 10.86 -23.56 16.82
N LEU A 219 10.91 -24.78 17.36
CA LEU A 219 9.85 -25.42 18.15
C LEU A 219 10.44 -26.06 19.41
N CYS A 220 9.70 -26.00 20.52
CA CYS A 220 10.08 -26.74 21.73
C CYS A 220 9.91 -28.25 21.53
N ALA A 221 10.59 -29.06 22.35
CA ALA A 221 10.59 -30.52 22.22
C ALA A 221 9.16 -31.13 22.17
N PRO A 222 8.20 -30.73 23.04
CA PRO A 222 6.84 -31.24 22.96
C PRO A 222 6.12 -30.90 21.64
N CYS A 223 6.27 -29.67 21.14
CA CYS A 223 5.63 -29.26 19.88
C CYS A 223 6.22 -30.01 18.69
N ARG A 224 7.53 -30.24 18.68
CA ARG A 224 8.22 -31.01 17.64
C ARG A 224 7.82 -32.49 17.67
N GLY A 225 7.68 -33.09 18.85
CA GLY A 225 7.17 -34.46 19.01
C GLY A 225 5.74 -34.60 18.46
N LYS A 226 4.85 -33.68 18.82
CA LYS A 226 3.48 -33.63 18.26
C LYS A 226 3.47 -33.43 16.74
N ASP A 227 4.33 -32.57 16.20
CA ASP A 227 4.42 -32.36 14.75
C ASP A 227 4.95 -33.61 14.02
N LYS A 228 5.89 -34.36 14.62
CA LYS A 228 6.37 -35.64 14.09
C LYS A 228 5.26 -36.69 14.06
N GLN A 229 4.53 -36.85 15.17
CA GLN A 229 3.38 -37.75 15.25
C GLN A 229 2.30 -37.40 14.21
N TRP A 230 1.97 -36.11 14.08
CA TRP A 230 1.02 -35.63 13.08
C TRP A 230 1.48 -35.87 11.64
N ALA A 231 2.77 -35.69 11.35
CA ALA A 231 3.34 -35.98 10.05
C ALA A 231 3.24 -37.47 9.73
N GLU A 232 3.53 -38.34 10.70
CA GLU A 232 3.47 -39.78 10.54
C GLU A 232 2.03 -40.28 10.32
N GLN A 233 1.09 -39.86 11.18
CA GLN A 233 -0.33 -40.17 11.01
C GLN A 233 -0.87 -39.71 9.65
N ARG A 234 -0.39 -38.56 9.15
CA ARG A 234 -0.75 -38.06 7.82
C ARG A 234 -0.20 -38.95 6.72
N ARG A 235 1.05 -39.43 6.82
CA ARG A 235 1.63 -40.37 5.85
C ARG A 235 0.84 -41.66 5.81
N ILE A 236 0.53 -42.25 6.96
CA ILE A 236 -0.28 -43.47 7.07
C ILE A 236 -1.64 -43.25 6.41
N ARG A 237 -2.34 -42.16 6.75
CA ARG A 237 -3.64 -41.82 6.15
C ARG A 237 -3.58 -41.64 4.64
N ASN A 238 -2.57 -40.94 4.15
CA ASN A 238 -2.40 -40.70 2.72
C ASN A 238 -2.06 -42.00 1.99
N ARG A 239 -1.18 -42.83 2.54
CA ARG A 239 -0.84 -44.14 1.98
C ARG A 239 -2.07 -45.04 1.87
N LYS A 240 -2.91 -45.10 2.91
CA LYS A 240 -4.20 -45.84 2.87
C LYS A 240 -5.14 -45.34 1.76
N LYS A 241 -5.02 -44.08 1.34
CA LYS A 241 -5.81 -43.48 0.25
C LYS A 241 -5.10 -43.53 -1.11
N GLY A 242 -3.95 -44.19 -1.22
CA GLY A 242 -3.13 -44.17 -2.44
C GLY A 242 -2.56 -42.78 -2.79
N LEU A 243 -2.42 -41.88 -1.81
CA LEU A 243 -1.92 -40.51 -2.00
C LEU A 243 -0.46 -40.39 -1.57
N CYS A 244 0.27 -39.48 -2.23
CA CYS A 244 1.61 -39.06 -1.82
C CYS A 244 1.60 -38.43 -0.40
N GLU A 245 2.74 -38.35 0.27
CA GLU A 245 2.88 -37.71 1.59
C GLU A 245 2.35 -36.27 1.65
N CYS A 246 2.38 -35.54 0.52
CA CYS A 246 1.83 -34.19 0.43
C CYS A 246 0.28 -34.14 0.26
N GLY A 247 -0.37 -35.29 0.10
CA GLY A 247 -1.81 -35.45 -0.10
C GLY A 247 -2.29 -35.40 -1.56
N LYS A 248 -1.38 -35.36 -2.54
CA LYS A 248 -1.71 -35.38 -3.98
C LYS A 248 -1.62 -36.78 -4.56
N ALA A 249 -2.39 -37.06 -5.61
CA ALA A 249 -2.31 -38.32 -6.34
C ALA A 249 -0.91 -38.53 -6.97
N PRO A 250 -0.34 -39.72 -6.86
CA PRO A 250 0.87 -40.11 -7.59
C PRO A 250 0.56 -40.47 -9.05
N GLU A 251 1.60 -40.62 -9.87
CA GLU A 251 1.48 -41.25 -11.20
C GLU A 251 1.28 -42.76 -11.04
N ILE A 252 0.72 -43.42 -12.06
CA ILE A 252 0.49 -44.87 -12.09
C ILE A 252 1.82 -45.60 -11.79
N GLY A 253 1.78 -46.53 -10.83
CA GLY A 253 2.95 -47.29 -10.39
C GLY A 253 3.93 -46.54 -9.47
N LYS A 254 3.66 -45.29 -9.09
CA LYS A 254 4.53 -44.51 -8.18
C LYS A 254 3.87 -44.25 -6.82
N THR A 255 4.68 -44.05 -5.79
CA THR A 255 4.23 -43.69 -4.44
C THR A 255 4.32 -42.18 -4.15
N THR A 256 4.94 -41.41 -5.06
CA THR A 256 5.10 -39.96 -4.94
C THR A 256 4.50 -39.20 -6.11
N CYS A 257 3.95 -38.02 -5.83
CA CYS A 257 3.39 -37.17 -6.88
C CYS A 257 4.49 -36.45 -7.69
N PRO A 258 4.23 -36.07 -8.94
CA PRO A 258 5.25 -35.46 -9.81
C PRO A 258 5.94 -34.23 -9.17
N PRO A 259 5.25 -33.30 -8.48
CA PRO A 259 5.91 -32.21 -7.76
C PRO A 259 6.86 -32.67 -6.66
N CYS A 260 6.48 -33.68 -5.87
CA CYS A 260 7.33 -34.21 -4.81
C CYS A 260 8.52 -34.99 -5.39
N SER A 261 8.31 -35.76 -6.45
CA SER A 261 9.38 -36.45 -7.19
C SER A 261 10.40 -35.44 -7.74
N ARG A 262 9.96 -34.39 -8.44
CA ARG A 262 10.86 -33.33 -8.93
C ARG A 262 11.65 -32.65 -7.81
N LYS A 263 11.01 -32.35 -6.68
CA LYS A 263 11.70 -31.78 -5.51
C LYS A 263 12.72 -32.74 -4.91
N ALA A 264 12.42 -34.04 -4.86
CA ALA A 264 13.36 -35.06 -4.41
C ALA A 264 14.56 -35.16 -5.36
N SER A 265 14.32 -35.18 -6.68
CA SER A 265 15.37 -35.16 -7.70
C SER A 265 16.25 -33.91 -7.60
N GLN A 266 15.65 -32.72 -7.42
CA GLN A 266 16.39 -31.47 -7.22
C GLN A 266 17.27 -31.53 -5.97
N ARG A 267 16.75 -32.02 -4.84
CA ARG A 267 17.55 -32.21 -3.61
C ARG A 267 18.72 -33.16 -3.84
N LYS A 268 18.49 -34.29 -4.50
CA LYS A 268 19.54 -35.25 -4.86
C LYS A 268 20.60 -34.60 -5.76
N GLN A 269 20.20 -33.82 -6.75
CA GLN A 269 21.10 -33.05 -7.62
C GLN A 269 21.92 -32.03 -6.84
N SER A 270 21.30 -31.27 -5.94
CA SER A 270 21.98 -30.29 -5.09
C SER A 270 23.01 -30.94 -4.18
N LEU A 271 22.64 -32.03 -3.51
CA LEU A 271 23.56 -32.81 -2.68
C LEU A 271 24.75 -33.32 -3.50
N LEU A 272 24.50 -33.89 -4.68
CA LEU A 272 25.56 -34.35 -5.57
C LEU A 272 26.53 -33.21 -5.97
N VAL A 273 26.01 -32.02 -6.27
CA VAL A 273 26.82 -30.84 -6.60
C VAL A 273 27.63 -30.37 -5.39
N GLU A 274 27.06 -30.42 -4.18
CA GLU A 274 27.74 -30.05 -2.95
C GLU A 274 28.87 -31.04 -2.60
N THR A 275 28.60 -32.35 -2.69
CA THR A 275 29.59 -33.41 -2.54
C THR A 275 30.74 -33.20 -3.51
N ARG A 276 30.45 -33.04 -4.81
CA ARG A 276 31.48 -32.77 -5.83
C ARG A 276 32.28 -31.51 -5.54
N ARG A 277 31.65 -30.45 -5.03
CA ARG A 277 32.36 -29.23 -4.65
C ARG A 277 33.34 -29.49 -3.50
N ARG A 278 32.91 -30.21 -2.47
CA ARG A 278 33.73 -30.57 -1.30
C ARG A 278 34.92 -31.43 -1.70
N GLU A 279 34.70 -32.38 -2.61
CA GLU A 279 35.71 -33.28 -3.17
C GLU A 279 36.54 -32.62 -4.29
N ARG A 280 36.35 -31.33 -4.57
CA ARG A 280 37.04 -30.57 -5.64
C ARG A 280 36.90 -31.23 -7.03
N LEU A 281 35.75 -31.84 -7.30
CA LEU A 281 35.40 -32.46 -8.59
C LEU A 281 34.60 -31.51 -9.49
N CYS A 282 34.59 -31.81 -10.79
CA CYS A 282 33.76 -31.11 -11.78
C CYS A 282 32.28 -31.20 -11.40
N LEU A 283 31.62 -30.05 -11.21
CA LEU A 283 30.23 -29.99 -10.76
C LEU A 283 29.22 -30.66 -11.73
N LYS A 284 29.59 -30.81 -13.01
CA LYS A 284 28.73 -31.42 -14.04
C LYS A 284 28.91 -32.94 -14.13
N CYS A 285 30.13 -33.43 -14.26
CA CYS A 285 30.39 -34.86 -14.54
C CYS A 285 31.14 -35.61 -13.44
N GLY A 286 31.69 -34.94 -12.42
CA GLY A 286 32.44 -35.58 -11.34
C GLY A 286 33.92 -35.89 -11.64
N ARG A 287 34.44 -35.58 -12.84
CA ARG A 287 35.88 -35.71 -13.16
C ARG A 287 36.70 -34.56 -12.59
N GLU A 288 38.02 -34.70 -12.54
CA GLU A 288 38.93 -33.65 -12.09
C GLU A 288 38.75 -32.34 -12.89
N PRO A 289 38.57 -31.18 -12.22
CA PRO A 289 38.40 -29.90 -12.89
C PRO A 289 39.74 -29.30 -13.33
N VAL A 290 39.70 -28.32 -14.23
CA VAL A 290 40.88 -27.50 -14.55
C VAL A 290 41.24 -26.67 -13.31
N VAL A 291 42.54 -26.48 -13.04
CA VAL A 291 43.04 -25.67 -11.91
C VAL A 291 42.33 -24.31 -11.85
N GLY A 292 41.75 -23.99 -10.69
CA GLY A 292 40.99 -22.75 -10.47
C GLY A 292 39.60 -22.69 -11.13
N LYS A 293 39.10 -23.78 -11.73
CA LYS A 293 37.76 -23.85 -12.36
C LYS A 293 36.87 -24.89 -11.67
N ALA A 294 35.55 -24.72 -11.83
CA ALA A 294 34.55 -25.66 -11.29
C ALA A 294 34.17 -26.81 -12.26
N LEU A 295 34.74 -26.81 -13.47
CA LEU A 295 34.44 -27.76 -14.53
C LEU A 295 35.73 -28.36 -15.09
N CYS A 296 35.66 -29.63 -15.51
CA CYS A 296 36.73 -30.25 -16.29
C CYS A 296 36.77 -29.65 -17.71
N ALA A 297 37.89 -29.82 -18.41
CA ALA A 297 38.14 -29.24 -19.73
C ALA A 297 37.00 -29.57 -20.71
N SER A 298 36.59 -30.83 -20.81
CA SER A 298 35.51 -31.25 -21.70
C SER A 298 34.14 -30.63 -21.35
N CYS A 299 33.82 -30.45 -20.07
CA CYS A 299 32.57 -29.81 -19.66
C CYS A 299 32.61 -28.29 -19.86
N ALA A 300 33.77 -27.67 -19.66
CA ALA A 300 33.99 -26.27 -19.93
C ALA A 300 33.85 -25.97 -21.43
N GLU A 301 34.45 -26.78 -22.29
CA GLU A 301 34.36 -26.64 -23.74
C GLU A 301 32.92 -26.86 -24.22
N LYS A 302 32.25 -27.94 -23.79
CA LYS A 302 30.82 -28.14 -24.10
C LYS A 302 29.94 -26.95 -23.69
N LYS A 303 30.22 -26.34 -22.53
CA LYS A 303 29.51 -25.14 -22.06
C LYS A 303 29.79 -23.93 -22.96
N LYS A 304 31.05 -23.75 -23.38
CA LYS A 304 31.47 -22.70 -24.32
C LYS A 304 30.81 -22.88 -25.69
N SER A 305 30.86 -24.07 -26.28
CA SER A 305 30.22 -24.36 -27.57
C SER A 305 28.70 -24.16 -27.50
N GLN A 306 28.06 -24.58 -26.40
CA GLN A 306 26.62 -24.35 -26.19
C GLN A 306 26.30 -22.85 -26.08
N ALA A 307 27.12 -22.07 -25.37
CA ALA A 307 26.96 -20.63 -25.26
C ALA A 307 27.12 -19.93 -26.62
N GLN A 308 28.10 -20.36 -27.44
CA GLN A 308 28.29 -19.86 -28.80
C GLN A 308 27.10 -20.21 -29.71
N ARG A 309 26.61 -21.45 -29.70
CA ARG A 309 25.40 -21.85 -30.45
C ARG A 309 24.18 -21.02 -30.05
N THR A 310 24.00 -20.80 -28.76
CA THR A 310 22.91 -19.96 -28.22
C THR A 310 23.04 -18.51 -28.67
N LEU A 311 24.25 -17.94 -28.63
CA LEU A 311 24.53 -16.59 -29.10
C LEU A 311 24.25 -16.47 -30.60
N LYS A 312 24.78 -17.38 -31.43
CA LYS A 312 24.54 -17.42 -32.88
C LYS A 312 23.05 -17.51 -33.20
N ARG A 313 22.30 -18.42 -32.56
CA ARG A 313 20.85 -18.55 -32.75
C ARG A 313 20.12 -17.26 -32.35
N ARG A 314 20.44 -16.68 -31.19
CA ARG A 314 19.82 -15.43 -30.72
C ARG A 314 20.08 -14.28 -31.68
N THR A 315 21.31 -14.20 -32.17
CA THR A 315 21.74 -13.25 -33.21
C THR A 315 20.95 -13.45 -34.50
N ALA A 316 20.84 -14.68 -35.00
CA ALA A 316 20.11 -14.98 -36.24
C ALA A 316 18.63 -14.60 -36.13
N VAL A 317 17.97 -14.97 -35.03
CA VAL A 317 16.57 -14.58 -34.75
C VAL A 317 16.40 -13.06 -34.66
N ARG A 318 17.38 -12.33 -34.13
CA ARG A 318 17.36 -10.86 -34.13
C ARG A 318 17.53 -10.30 -35.54
N CYS A 319 18.46 -10.87 -36.31
CA CYS A 319 18.71 -10.54 -37.72
C CYS A 319 17.46 -10.75 -38.61
N GLU A 320 16.73 -11.83 -38.40
CA GLU A 320 15.48 -12.13 -39.09
C GLU A 320 14.36 -11.14 -38.72
N LYS A 321 14.24 -10.79 -37.43
CA LYS A 321 13.19 -9.88 -36.91
C LYS A 321 13.47 -8.39 -37.11
N GLY A 322 14.37 -8.00 -38.02
CA GLY A 322 14.73 -6.58 -38.20
C GLY A 322 15.39 -5.90 -36.99
N SER A 323 15.68 -6.63 -35.89
CA SER A 323 16.19 -6.06 -34.65
C SER A 323 17.72 -5.97 -34.61
N CYS A 324 18.26 -5.04 -33.81
CA CYS A 324 19.69 -4.87 -33.55
C CYS A 324 20.33 -6.15 -33.01
N HIS A 325 21.39 -6.61 -33.69
CA HIS A 325 22.12 -7.84 -33.37
C HIS A 325 22.62 -7.89 -31.91
N GLN A 326 23.14 -6.76 -31.41
CA GLN A 326 23.79 -6.70 -30.10
C GLN A 326 22.79 -6.59 -28.95
N CYS A 327 21.90 -5.59 -28.96
CA CYS A 327 20.98 -5.33 -27.84
C CYS A 327 19.56 -5.87 -28.04
N GLY A 328 19.13 -6.15 -29.27
CA GLY A 328 17.77 -6.62 -29.57
C GLY A 328 16.71 -5.52 -29.70
N ARG A 329 17.08 -4.23 -29.74
CA ARG A 329 16.15 -3.13 -30.07
C ARG A 329 15.59 -3.32 -31.48
N LYS A 330 14.31 -3.00 -31.70
CA LYS A 330 13.61 -3.25 -32.98
C LYS A 330 14.19 -2.47 -34.16
N GLU A 331 14.72 -1.28 -33.92
CA GLU A 331 15.19 -0.39 -34.97
C GLU A 331 16.65 -0.67 -35.33
N ARG A 332 16.89 -0.95 -36.61
CA ARG A 332 18.22 -0.92 -37.23
C ARG A 332 18.34 0.38 -37.98
N SER A 333 19.33 1.16 -37.61
CA SER A 333 19.63 2.44 -38.24
C SER A 333 21.08 2.50 -38.72
N ALA A 334 21.84 1.40 -38.56
CA ALA A 334 23.23 1.29 -38.96
C ALA A 334 23.59 -0.17 -39.28
N GLY A 335 23.16 -0.63 -40.46
CA GLY A 335 23.26 -2.03 -40.88
C GLY A 335 22.55 -2.98 -39.92
N ILE A 336 23.27 -3.96 -39.35
CA ILE A 336 22.70 -4.94 -38.40
C ILE A 336 22.59 -4.42 -36.95
N LEU A 337 23.00 -3.17 -36.69
CA LEU A 337 22.98 -2.56 -35.36
C LEU A 337 21.99 -1.39 -35.30
N CYS A 338 21.56 -1.06 -34.08
CA CYS A 338 20.93 0.23 -33.81
C CYS A 338 22.01 1.30 -33.63
N LEU A 339 21.64 2.56 -33.80
CA LEU A 339 22.54 3.71 -33.74
C LEU A 339 23.44 3.69 -32.50
N GLY A 340 22.86 3.54 -31.31
CA GLY A 340 23.62 3.52 -30.06
C GLY A 340 24.55 2.31 -29.89
N CYS A 341 24.27 1.17 -30.52
CA CYS A 341 25.21 0.03 -30.52
C CYS A 341 26.33 0.24 -31.56
N TRP A 342 26.01 0.87 -32.69
CA TRP A 342 26.98 1.23 -33.70
C TRP A 342 27.99 2.26 -33.17
N PHE A 343 27.55 3.37 -32.55
CA PHE A 343 28.47 4.35 -31.95
C PHE A 343 29.34 3.75 -30.85
N LYS A 344 28.84 2.80 -30.04
CA LYS A 344 29.67 2.08 -29.07
C LYS A 344 30.74 1.20 -29.74
N LYS A 345 30.42 0.60 -30.89
CA LYS A 345 31.37 -0.18 -31.68
C LYS A 345 32.45 0.74 -32.27
N VAL A 346 32.04 1.85 -32.88
CA VAL A 346 32.96 2.83 -33.45
C VAL A 346 33.85 3.44 -32.37
N ALA A 347 33.29 3.84 -31.23
CA ALA A 347 34.05 4.35 -30.08
C ALA A 347 35.16 3.40 -29.62
N TYR A 348 34.90 2.09 -29.60
CA TYR A 348 35.92 1.12 -29.25
C TYR A 348 37.07 1.08 -30.26
N SER A 349 36.75 1.11 -31.55
CA SER A 349 37.74 1.09 -32.63
C SER A 349 38.56 2.38 -32.68
N SER A 350 37.95 3.55 -32.47
CA SER A 350 38.64 4.84 -32.55
C SER A 350 39.34 5.21 -31.25
N THR A 351 38.74 4.96 -30.09
CA THR A 351 39.24 5.44 -28.78
C THR A 351 39.78 4.32 -27.86
N GLY A 352 39.65 3.05 -28.25
CA GLY A 352 40.02 1.90 -27.41
C GLY A 352 39.02 1.55 -26.30
N SER A 353 37.92 2.32 -26.15
CA SER A 353 36.94 2.14 -25.07
C SER A 353 35.50 2.09 -25.57
N LYS A 354 34.69 1.18 -25.00
CA LYS A 354 33.22 1.07 -25.23
C LYS A 354 32.41 1.95 -24.28
N SER A 355 33.05 2.92 -23.61
CA SER A 355 32.39 3.74 -22.59
C SER A 355 31.19 4.48 -23.18
N ALA A 356 30.16 4.69 -22.37
CA ALA A 356 29.01 5.48 -22.78
C ALA A 356 29.42 6.93 -23.10
N ARG A 357 30.43 7.46 -22.39
CA ARG A 357 31.01 8.79 -22.62
C ARG A 357 31.58 8.92 -24.03
N ASN A 358 32.44 8.00 -24.47
CA ASN A 358 33.09 8.10 -25.78
C ASN A 358 32.08 7.89 -26.91
N SER A 359 31.12 6.96 -26.72
CA SER A 359 30.01 6.81 -27.66
C SER A 359 29.12 8.04 -27.76
N ARG A 360 28.96 8.81 -26.68
CA ARG A 360 28.17 10.04 -26.67
C ARG A 360 28.94 11.19 -27.33
N MET A 361 30.21 11.36 -26.97
CA MET A 361 31.12 12.33 -27.60
C MET A 361 31.12 12.19 -29.12
N LEU A 362 31.28 10.97 -29.64
CA LEU A 362 31.25 10.74 -31.08
C LEU A 362 29.89 11.06 -31.73
N LEU A 363 28.77 10.81 -31.03
CA LEU A 363 27.45 11.21 -31.50
C LEU A 363 27.30 12.73 -31.49
N ASP A 364 27.84 13.42 -30.49
CA ASP A 364 27.78 14.88 -30.41
C ASP A 364 28.59 15.51 -31.56
N ILE A 365 29.81 15.03 -31.84
CA ILE A 365 30.61 15.46 -33.02
C ILE A 365 29.84 15.17 -34.32
N PHE A 366 29.19 14.00 -34.43
CA PHE A 366 28.40 13.66 -35.62
C PHE A 366 27.26 14.65 -35.86
N ASN A 367 26.55 15.02 -34.80
CA ASN A 367 25.43 15.95 -34.87
C ASN A 367 25.89 17.38 -35.13
N GLU A 368 27.02 17.81 -34.54
CA GLU A 368 27.62 19.13 -34.79
C GLU A 368 28.04 19.30 -36.26
N GLN A 369 28.49 18.21 -36.90
CA GLN A 369 28.78 18.17 -38.32
C GLN A 369 27.53 17.97 -39.21
N ASP A 370 26.31 18.05 -38.66
CA ASP A 370 25.04 17.77 -39.36
C ASP A 370 25.04 16.40 -40.07
N GLY A 371 25.77 15.42 -39.54
CA GLY A 371 25.96 14.12 -40.16
C GLY A 371 26.59 14.20 -41.55
N ARG A 372 27.53 15.14 -41.78
CA ARG A 372 28.24 15.32 -43.05
C ARG A 372 29.74 15.15 -42.89
N CYS A 373 30.38 14.68 -43.96
CA CYS A 373 31.81 14.59 -44.08
C CYS A 373 32.43 15.98 -43.98
N ILE A 374 33.40 16.17 -43.09
CA ILE A 374 34.05 17.47 -42.89
C ILE A 374 34.79 17.97 -44.14
N TYR A 375 35.33 17.05 -44.94
CA TYR A 375 36.13 17.40 -46.12
C TYR A 375 35.30 17.60 -47.39
N THR A 376 34.20 16.85 -47.56
CA THR A 376 33.46 16.82 -48.84
C THR A 376 32.02 17.32 -48.73
N GLY A 377 31.50 17.54 -47.51
CA GLY A 377 30.09 17.85 -47.28
C GLY A 377 29.11 16.71 -47.56
N THR A 378 29.60 15.56 -48.04
CA THR A 378 28.80 14.36 -48.36
C THR A 378 28.07 13.86 -47.11
N ARG A 379 26.79 13.49 -47.25
CA ARG A 379 26.00 12.93 -46.15
C ARG A 379 26.58 11.60 -45.66
N LEU A 380 26.70 11.47 -44.35
CA LEU A 380 27.17 10.28 -43.66
C LEU A 380 25.99 9.42 -43.22
N VAL A 381 26.07 8.13 -43.54
CA VAL A 381 25.13 7.08 -43.18
C VAL A 381 25.84 6.13 -42.22
N PRO A 382 25.47 6.16 -40.91
CA PRO A 382 26.01 5.25 -39.91
C PRO A 382 25.94 3.80 -40.36
N GLY A 383 27.06 3.08 -40.30
CA GLY A 383 27.12 1.66 -40.67
C GLY A 383 27.32 1.38 -42.15
N GLU A 384 27.34 2.41 -43.00
CA GLU A 384 27.59 2.29 -44.44
C GLU A 384 28.87 3.03 -44.81
N ASN A 385 28.85 4.38 -44.87
CA ASN A 385 30.01 5.19 -45.30
C ASN A 385 30.64 6.04 -44.19
N ALA A 386 30.03 6.16 -43.00
CA ALA A 386 30.52 7.02 -41.93
C ALA A 386 31.76 6.43 -41.21
N SER A 387 32.84 7.20 -41.12
CA SER A 387 34.10 6.84 -40.44
C SER A 387 34.61 7.97 -39.55
N VAL A 388 35.28 7.62 -38.45
CA VAL A 388 35.96 8.59 -37.56
C VAL A 388 37.41 8.72 -37.99
N ASP A 389 37.85 9.94 -38.26
CA ASP A 389 39.23 10.32 -38.54
C ASP A 389 39.86 11.01 -37.32
N HIS A 390 41.18 10.91 -37.21
CA HIS A 390 41.97 11.71 -36.27
C HIS A 390 42.69 12.80 -37.07
N LYS A 391 42.44 14.09 -36.77
CA LYS A 391 43.09 15.23 -37.46
C LYS A 391 44.60 15.07 -37.48
N ILE A 392 45.17 14.76 -36.32
CA ILE A 392 46.53 14.25 -36.14
C ILE A 392 46.44 12.74 -35.92
N PRO A 393 47.01 11.90 -36.81
CA PRO A 393 47.01 10.45 -36.64
C PRO A 393 47.71 10.01 -35.34
N LYS A 394 47.27 8.88 -34.75
CA LYS A 394 47.88 8.33 -33.53
C LYS A 394 49.37 8.01 -33.69
N SER A 395 49.80 7.59 -34.88
CA SER A 395 51.21 7.33 -35.19
C SER A 395 52.08 8.59 -35.13
N LYS A 396 51.47 9.78 -35.18
CA LYS A 396 52.12 11.08 -35.06
C LYS A 396 51.80 11.78 -33.72
N GLY A 397 51.38 11.01 -32.71
CA GLY A 397 51.10 11.52 -31.37
C GLY A 397 49.69 12.10 -31.16
N GLY A 398 48.78 11.94 -32.13
CA GLY A 398 47.41 12.42 -31.97
C GLY A 398 46.61 11.70 -30.89
N THR A 399 45.81 12.44 -30.13
CA THR A 399 44.98 11.92 -29.04
C THR A 399 43.63 11.42 -29.53
N SER A 400 42.91 10.63 -28.72
CA SER A 400 41.50 10.27 -28.98
C SER A 400 40.52 11.20 -28.25
N GLU A 401 40.95 12.44 -27.99
CA GLU A 401 40.12 13.49 -27.41
C GLU A 401 39.24 14.15 -28.49
N ARG A 402 38.18 14.81 -28.04
CA ARG A 402 37.15 15.38 -28.90
C ARG A 402 37.72 16.28 -29.99
N GLU A 403 38.70 17.11 -29.64
CA GLU A 403 39.28 18.16 -30.48
C GLU A 403 40.04 17.58 -31.67
N ASN A 404 40.56 16.35 -31.53
CA ASN A 404 41.32 15.65 -32.56
C ASN A 404 40.47 14.67 -33.38
N LEU A 405 39.18 14.49 -33.04
CA LEU A 405 38.30 13.54 -33.71
C LEU A 405 37.28 14.24 -34.59
N GLN A 406 37.02 13.67 -35.76
CA GLN A 406 36.01 14.18 -36.69
C GLN A 406 35.40 13.07 -37.54
N TRP A 407 34.24 13.36 -38.11
CA TRP A 407 33.56 12.44 -39.01
C TRP A 407 33.87 12.74 -40.48
N THR A 408 34.16 11.68 -41.22
CA THR A 408 34.48 11.71 -42.65
C THR A 408 33.85 10.49 -43.34
N THR A 409 33.86 10.47 -44.67
CA THR A 409 33.53 9.24 -45.41
C THR A 409 34.67 8.22 -45.26
N LEU A 410 34.34 6.93 -45.36
CA LEU A 410 35.33 5.86 -45.31
C LEU A 410 36.44 6.06 -46.35
N ASP A 411 36.07 6.44 -47.58
CA ASP A 411 37.00 6.62 -48.69
C ASP A 411 37.97 7.79 -48.44
N VAL A 412 37.47 8.91 -47.92
CA VAL A 412 38.33 10.06 -47.57
C VAL A 412 39.25 9.73 -46.40
N ASN A 413 38.76 9.02 -45.38
CA ASN A 413 39.63 8.55 -44.29
C ASN A 413 40.75 7.62 -44.80
N LEU A 414 40.40 6.73 -45.75
CA LEU A 414 41.35 5.83 -46.41
C LEU A 414 42.33 6.55 -47.32
N ALA A 415 41.94 7.68 -47.93
CA ALA A 415 42.83 8.53 -48.71
C ALA A 415 43.80 9.30 -47.80
N LYS A 416 43.30 9.88 -46.69
CA LYS A 416 44.11 10.62 -45.71
C LYS A 416 45.15 9.74 -45.01
N ARG A 417 44.80 8.49 -44.66
CA ARG A 417 45.67 7.53 -43.97
C ARG A 417 46.39 8.13 -42.75
N ALA A 418 47.70 8.35 -42.88
CA ALA A 418 48.61 8.81 -41.83
C ALA A 418 49.08 10.26 -42.07
N LEU A 419 48.45 10.97 -43.01
CA LEU A 419 48.63 12.41 -43.16
C LEU A 419 47.90 13.14 -42.02
N THR A 420 48.51 14.23 -41.56
CA THR A 420 47.80 15.22 -40.75
C THR A 420 46.76 15.91 -41.63
N GLU A 421 45.77 16.54 -41.01
CA GLU A 421 44.75 17.33 -41.71
C GLU A 421 45.36 18.33 -42.69
N ASP A 422 46.30 19.17 -42.24
CA ASP A 422 46.94 20.18 -43.09
C ASP A 422 47.67 19.56 -44.29
N ALA A 423 48.45 18.50 -44.05
CA ALA A 423 49.18 17.82 -45.11
C ALA A 423 48.23 17.16 -46.14
N PHE A 424 47.08 16.66 -45.69
CA PHE A 424 46.08 16.09 -46.57
C PHE A 424 45.38 17.17 -47.40
N LEU A 425 45.04 18.32 -46.80
CA LEU A 425 44.44 19.45 -47.51
C LEU A 425 45.40 20.05 -48.54
N SER A 426 46.68 20.24 -48.18
CA SER A 426 47.71 20.68 -49.13
C SER A 426 47.89 19.71 -50.29
N LEU A 427 47.85 18.39 -50.02
CA LEU A 427 47.89 17.38 -51.07
C LEU A 427 46.68 17.50 -52.00
N CYS A 428 45.47 17.66 -51.46
CA CYS A 428 44.26 17.81 -52.27
C CYS A 428 44.32 19.07 -53.16
N ALA A 429 44.77 20.21 -52.62
CA ALA A 429 44.94 21.44 -53.38
C ALA A 429 45.94 21.27 -54.54
N SER A 430 47.07 20.60 -54.29
CA SER A 430 48.06 20.33 -55.34
C SER A 430 47.55 19.44 -56.48
N VAL A 431 46.50 18.65 -56.23
CA VAL A 431 45.86 17.80 -57.25
C VAL A 431 44.77 18.56 -58.02
N THR A 432 44.18 19.62 -57.44
CA THR A 432 43.12 20.41 -58.10
C THR A 432 43.65 21.62 -58.86
N ASP A 433 44.80 22.16 -58.45
CA ASP A 433 45.38 23.39 -59.00
C ASP A 433 46.39 23.12 -60.15
N GLY A 434 46.70 21.84 -60.41
CA GLY A 434 47.51 21.38 -61.54
C GLY A 434 46.65 20.75 -62.61
#